data_AF-V6LDY6-F1
#
_entry.id   AF-V6LDY6-F1
#
_cell.length_a   1.000
_cell.length_b   1.000
_cell.length_c   1.000
_cell.angle_alpha   90.00
_cell.angle_beta   90.00
_cell.angle_gamma   90.00
#
_symmetry.space_group_name_H-M   'P 1'
#
loop_
_entity.id
_entity.type
_entity.pdbx_description
1 polymer ?
#
loop_
_entity_poly.entity_id
_entity_poly.type
_entity_poly.pdbx_seq_one_letter_code
_entity_poly.pdbx_strand_id
1 'polypeptide(L)'
;MEDDLTDSCTLTMNYCVGNNFCPSTAADKPINCEICKSECATCSGTSRADAVCESCNPGKYLLADKTCNNCDNVCATCTGPSNSQCLSCSNGHNLSGSFCVACFDGQVIPCKCGASINCATCGAAQTNNCALCLEGYKLDSESSCSECANGYFKDGATCQKCSTNCKTCSKSATLCDSCKVQFELTIYQSCQADCSGGLKQGQACVNGSPISCGSAKQITSCACDFTKNCLSCDETNKKCSSCLASYMLEGQQCSQCVENAEKIEDSCFFPAPLGTNLSSGAIAGIVVAVLVVLGALGGGLAFYLIKRSKK
;
A
#
# COMPACT_ATOMS: atom_id res chain seq x y z
N MET A 1 12.18 -19.16 49.67
CA MET A 1 13.47 -18.44 49.66
C MET A 1 13.84 -18.33 48.20
N GLU A 2 13.11 -17.47 47.49
CA GLU A 2 13.46 -17.05 46.14
C GLU A 2 14.45 -15.90 46.34
N ASP A 3 15.73 -16.23 46.35
CA ASP A 3 16.77 -15.21 46.41
C ASP A 3 16.70 -14.39 45.11
N ASP A 4 16.63 -13.08 45.30
CA ASP A 4 16.63 -12.03 44.30
C ASP A 4 17.98 -12.03 43.56
N LEU A 5 18.17 -12.95 42.61
CA LEU A 5 19.36 -13.15 41.76
C LEU A 5 19.50 -12.04 40.68
N THR A 6 18.99 -10.84 40.94
CA THR A 6 19.06 -9.74 39.99
C THR A 6 20.49 -9.21 39.89
N ASP A 7 21.06 -9.25 38.67
CA ASP A 7 22.37 -8.66 38.32
C ASP A 7 23.61 -9.28 39.00
N SER A 8 23.68 -10.61 38.99
CA SER A 8 24.83 -11.38 39.51
C SER A 8 25.36 -12.40 38.51
N CYS A 9 26.57 -12.90 38.73
CA CYS A 9 27.20 -13.89 37.85
C CYS A 9 28.20 -14.81 38.56
N THR A 10 28.51 -15.95 37.91
CA THR A 10 29.54 -16.93 38.26
C THR A 10 30.34 -17.30 36.99
N LEU A 11 31.29 -18.24 37.10
CA LEU A 11 31.99 -18.79 35.94
C LEU A 11 31.08 -19.50 34.92
N THR A 12 29.91 -19.98 35.34
CA THR A 12 29.00 -20.80 34.53
C THR A 12 27.63 -20.17 34.31
N MET A 13 27.32 -19.08 35.01
CA MET A 13 26.05 -18.34 34.89
C MET A 13 26.30 -16.84 34.75
N ASN A 14 25.58 -16.19 33.86
CA ASN A 14 25.62 -14.74 33.69
C ASN A 14 24.19 -14.19 33.69
N TYR A 15 23.81 -13.52 34.78
CA TYR A 15 22.53 -12.81 34.91
C TYR A 15 22.72 -11.29 34.96
N CYS A 16 23.84 -10.78 34.42
CA CYS A 16 24.06 -9.34 34.32
C CYS A 16 23.02 -8.72 33.39
N VAL A 17 22.48 -7.57 33.80
CA VAL A 17 21.42 -6.88 33.07
C VAL A 17 21.90 -5.54 32.51
N GLY A 18 21.33 -5.11 31.39
CA GLY A 18 21.64 -3.82 30.79
C GLY A 18 23.11 -3.73 30.31
N ASN A 19 23.82 -2.69 30.77
CA ASN A 19 25.22 -2.41 30.40
C ASN A 19 26.21 -2.91 31.48
N ASN A 20 25.82 -3.94 32.22
CA ASN A 20 26.67 -4.56 33.22
C ASN A 20 27.35 -5.81 32.64
N PHE A 21 28.56 -6.08 33.10
CA PHE A 21 29.36 -7.23 32.69
C PHE A 21 29.75 -8.06 33.91
N CYS A 22 29.98 -9.35 33.68
CA CYS A 22 30.49 -10.24 34.71
C CYS A 22 32.02 -10.07 34.83
N PRO A 23 32.55 -9.66 35.99
CA PRO A 23 34.00 -9.55 36.16
C PRO A 23 34.70 -10.90 35.95
N SER A 24 35.86 -10.90 35.30
CA SER A 24 36.64 -12.12 35.06
C SER A 24 37.21 -12.75 36.34
N THR A 25 37.06 -12.07 37.49
CA THR A 25 37.34 -12.60 38.83
C THR A 25 36.20 -13.45 39.39
N ALA A 26 35.06 -13.55 38.70
CA ALA A 26 33.97 -14.43 39.11
C ALA A 26 34.46 -15.87 39.28
N ALA A 27 33.97 -16.53 40.32
CA ALA A 27 34.30 -17.92 40.66
C ALA A 27 33.00 -18.73 40.77
N ASP A 28 32.99 -19.79 41.58
CA ASP A 28 31.79 -20.62 41.80
C ASP A 28 30.72 -19.92 42.65
N LYS A 29 31.11 -18.94 43.47
CA LYS A 29 30.17 -18.13 44.24
C LYS A 29 29.67 -16.94 43.41
N PRO A 30 28.37 -16.64 43.42
CA PRO A 30 27.82 -15.47 42.76
C PRO A 30 28.50 -14.19 43.25
N ILE A 31 28.96 -13.37 42.30
CA ILE A 31 29.40 -12.01 42.53
C ILE A 31 28.47 -11.03 41.81
N ASN A 32 28.48 -9.77 42.24
CA ASN A 32 27.72 -8.72 41.59
C ASN A 32 28.34 -8.39 40.24
N CYS A 33 27.50 -8.08 39.26
CA CYS A 33 27.95 -7.55 37.99
C CYS A 33 28.49 -6.11 38.16
N GLU A 34 29.42 -5.73 37.29
CA GLU A 34 30.02 -4.40 37.27
C GLU A 34 29.50 -3.62 36.07
N ILE A 35 29.34 -2.30 36.20
CA ILE A 35 28.87 -1.45 35.10
C ILE A 35 30.01 -1.08 34.15
N CYS A 36 29.74 -1.09 32.85
CA CYS A 36 30.68 -0.60 31.86
C CYS A 36 30.97 0.91 31.97
N LYS A 37 32.07 1.34 31.35
CA LYS A 37 32.34 2.77 31.14
C LYS A 37 31.24 3.37 30.25
N SER A 38 30.95 4.66 30.45
CA SER A 38 29.81 5.36 29.85
C SER A 38 29.77 5.37 28.33
N GLU A 39 30.91 5.18 27.69
CA GLU A 39 31.11 5.16 26.25
C GLU A 39 30.96 3.77 25.63
N CYS A 40 31.01 2.71 26.45
CA CYS A 40 30.84 1.33 26.01
C CYS A 40 29.36 0.94 26.04
N ALA A 41 28.94 0.18 25.02
CA ALA A 41 27.66 -0.53 25.02
C ALA A 41 27.78 -1.94 25.61
N THR A 42 28.97 -2.54 25.48
CA THR A 42 29.37 -3.78 26.17
C THR A 42 30.85 -3.69 26.51
N CYS A 43 31.28 -4.37 27.56
CA CYS A 43 32.65 -4.36 28.02
C CYS A 43 33.06 -5.67 28.70
N SER A 44 34.36 -5.82 28.94
CA SER A 44 34.95 -6.92 29.69
C SER A 44 36.02 -6.39 30.63
N GLY A 45 36.33 -7.10 31.72
CA GLY A 45 37.37 -6.68 32.66
C GLY A 45 37.33 -7.38 34.02
N THR A 46 38.13 -6.88 34.96
CA THR A 46 38.17 -7.35 36.36
C THR A 46 37.40 -6.44 37.32
N SER A 47 37.20 -5.18 36.94
CA SER A 47 36.48 -4.17 37.70
C SER A 47 35.97 -3.07 36.76
N ARG A 48 35.09 -2.19 37.23
CA ARG A 48 34.68 -1.00 36.46
C ARG A 48 35.85 -0.13 35.98
N ALA A 49 36.91 0.00 36.78
CA ALA A 49 38.08 0.81 36.44
C ALA A 49 38.88 0.19 35.27
N ASP A 50 39.02 -1.14 35.31
CA ASP A 50 39.78 -1.93 34.33
C ASP A 50 38.96 -2.30 33.09
N ALA A 51 37.66 -2.01 33.09
CA ALA A 51 36.76 -2.38 32.01
C ALA A 51 37.22 -1.78 30.67
N VAL A 52 37.31 -2.63 29.64
CA VAL A 52 37.60 -2.27 28.25
C VAL A 52 36.37 -2.47 27.38
N CYS A 53 36.14 -1.60 26.41
CA CYS A 53 34.94 -1.72 25.58
C CYS A 53 35.09 -2.89 24.59
N GLU A 54 34.07 -3.74 24.52
CA GLU A 54 33.93 -4.72 23.44
C GLU A 54 33.01 -4.20 22.32
N SER A 55 32.15 -3.24 22.65
CA SER A 55 31.40 -2.44 21.70
C SER A 55 31.14 -1.05 22.26
N CYS A 56 30.86 -0.10 21.37
CA CYS A 56 30.65 1.30 21.73
C CYS A 56 29.17 1.68 21.65
N ASN A 57 28.78 2.68 22.44
CA ASN A 57 27.46 3.28 22.32
C ASN A 57 27.24 3.89 20.92
N PRO A 58 25.97 3.99 20.45
CA PRO A 58 25.66 4.65 19.19
C PRO A 58 26.31 6.04 19.07
N GLY A 59 26.70 6.42 17.86
CA GLY A 59 27.50 7.62 17.59
C GLY A 59 29.00 7.45 17.86
N LYS A 60 29.47 6.25 18.23
CA LYS A 60 30.89 5.94 18.41
C LYS A 60 31.31 4.67 17.69
N TYR A 61 32.61 4.55 17.41
CA TYR A 61 33.25 3.35 16.87
C TYR A 61 34.39 2.88 17.77
N LEU A 62 34.66 1.57 17.73
CA LEU A 62 35.67 0.91 18.56
C LEU A 62 37.06 1.01 17.91
N LEU A 63 38.04 1.43 18.70
CA LEU A 63 39.46 1.46 18.33
C LEU A 63 40.16 0.15 18.69
N ALA A 64 41.34 -0.08 18.09
CA ALA A 64 42.15 -1.27 18.34
C ALA A 64 42.59 -1.40 19.82
N ASP A 65 42.70 -0.29 20.53
CA ASP A 65 43.04 -0.22 21.97
C ASP A 65 41.82 -0.40 22.89
N LYS A 66 40.67 -0.81 22.35
CA LYS A 66 39.41 -1.04 23.08
C LYS A 66 38.79 0.23 23.69
N THR A 67 39.14 1.40 23.16
CA THR A 67 38.48 2.68 23.47
C THR A 67 37.48 3.07 22.39
N CYS A 68 36.56 4.00 22.71
CA CYS A 68 35.48 4.42 21.82
C CYS A 68 35.64 5.88 21.38
N ASN A 69 35.73 6.11 20.07
CA ASN A 69 35.81 7.45 19.46
C ASN A 69 34.51 7.83 18.74
N ASN A 70 34.27 9.13 18.60
CA ASN A 70 33.05 9.63 17.99
C ASN A 70 33.05 9.43 16.47
N CYS A 71 31.88 9.13 15.92
CA CYS A 71 31.61 9.19 14.49
C CYS A 71 31.63 10.64 13.98
N ASP A 72 31.62 10.79 12.66
CA ASP A 72 31.17 12.03 12.02
C ASP A 72 29.76 12.40 12.51
N ASN A 73 29.47 13.69 12.68
CA ASN A 73 28.20 14.15 13.26
C ASN A 73 26.98 13.83 12.39
N VAL A 74 27.19 13.56 11.09
CA VAL A 74 26.11 13.13 10.19
C VAL A 74 25.82 11.62 10.27
N CYS A 75 26.70 10.82 10.89
CA CYS A 75 26.46 9.40 11.12
C CYS A 75 25.74 9.16 12.45
N ALA A 76 24.75 8.27 12.47
CA ALA A 76 24.21 7.73 13.73
C ALA A 76 25.04 6.53 14.23
N THR A 77 25.59 5.73 13.32
CA THR A 77 26.58 4.67 13.60
C THR A 77 27.63 4.63 12.50
N CYS A 78 28.85 4.21 12.82
CA CYS A 78 29.98 4.26 11.90
C CYS A 78 31.02 3.17 12.19
N THR A 79 31.93 2.97 11.23
CA THR A 79 33.16 2.15 11.40
C THR A 79 34.41 3.00 11.60
N GLY A 80 34.30 4.32 11.48
CA GLY A 80 35.40 5.26 11.60
C GLY A 80 34.93 6.71 11.64
N PRO A 81 35.86 7.67 11.68
CA PRO A 81 35.54 9.07 11.99
C PRO A 81 34.99 9.87 10.80
N SER A 82 35.05 9.34 9.56
CA SER A 82 34.65 10.06 8.34
C SER A 82 33.20 9.80 7.97
N ASN A 83 32.51 10.80 7.38
CA ASN A 83 31.22 10.63 6.70
C ASN A 83 31.22 9.48 5.68
N SER A 84 32.35 9.13 5.08
CA SER A 84 32.47 7.99 4.15
C SER A 84 32.45 6.61 4.83
N GLN A 85 32.34 6.57 6.17
CA GLN A 85 32.40 5.36 6.99
C GLN A 85 31.14 5.20 7.85
N CYS A 86 30.04 5.85 7.47
CA CYS A 86 28.77 5.68 8.15
C CYS A 86 28.16 4.30 7.85
N LEU A 87 27.55 3.69 8.86
CA LEU A 87 26.69 2.51 8.74
C LEU A 87 25.21 2.89 8.79
N SER A 88 24.89 4.02 9.44
CA SER A 88 23.57 4.63 9.45
C SER A 88 23.70 6.14 9.67
N CYS A 89 22.66 6.89 9.31
CA CYS A 89 22.68 8.34 9.32
C CYS A 89 21.86 8.94 10.46
N SER A 90 22.32 10.10 10.94
CA SER A 90 21.55 10.98 11.81
C SER A 90 20.27 11.45 11.11
N ASN A 91 19.31 11.97 11.89
CA ASN A 91 18.08 12.48 11.29
C ASN A 91 18.38 13.60 10.27
N GLY A 92 17.51 13.74 9.27
CA GLY A 92 17.69 14.69 8.16
C GLY A 92 18.67 14.22 7.08
N HIS A 93 19.16 12.98 7.16
CA HIS A 93 20.08 12.39 6.18
C HIS A 93 19.59 11.01 5.73
N ASN A 94 20.02 10.59 4.55
CA ASN A 94 19.86 9.23 4.05
C ASN A 94 21.23 8.60 3.75
N LEU A 95 21.30 7.27 3.81
CA LEU A 95 22.53 6.52 3.54
C LEU A 95 22.65 6.22 2.05
N SER A 96 23.68 6.78 1.40
CA SER A 96 24.05 6.50 0.01
C SER A 96 25.39 5.78 -0.01
N GLY A 97 25.34 4.45 -0.15
CA GLY A 97 26.52 3.60 0.04
C GLY A 97 26.98 3.66 1.50
N SER A 98 28.12 4.30 1.76
CA SER A 98 28.65 4.54 3.10
C SER A 98 28.66 6.02 3.51
N PHE A 99 28.08 6.90 2.68
CA PHE A 99 27.97 8.33 2.93
C PHE A 99 26.58 8.70 3.42
N CYS A 100 26.51 9.59 4.41
CA CYS A 100 25.27 10.25 4.79
C CYS A 100 25.11 11.56 4.03
N VAL A 101 24.02 11.65 3.28
CA VAL A 101 23.69 12.78 2.42
C VAL A 101 22.45 13.48 2.98
N ALA A 102 22.49 14.81 3.03
CA ALA A 102 21.36 15.61 3.48
C ALA A 102 20.13 15.36 2.60
N CYS A 103 18.98 15.22 3.23
CA CYS A 103 17.72 14.99 2.54
C CYS A 103 17.27 16.21 1.74
N PHE A 104 16.65 15.96 0.59
CA PHE A 104 16.13 17.00 -0.31
C PHE A 104 14.80 16.55 -0.94
N ASP A 105 14.04 17.52 -1.46
CA ASP A 105 12.77 17.27 -2.14
C ASP A 105 12.98 16.56 -3.49
N GLY A 106 12.09 15.62 -3.83
CA GLY A 106 12.19 14.83 -5.07
C GLY A 106 13.19 13.68 -5.03
N GLN A 107 13.80 13.38 -3.88
CA GLN A 107 14.61 12.18 -3.73
C GLN A 107 13.76 10.90 -3.70
N VAL A 108 14.39 9.76 -3.99
CA VAL A 108 13.73 8.44 -4.00
C VAL A 108 14.16 7.53 -2.86
N ILE A 109 15.17 7.95 -2.08
CA ILE A 109 15.66 7.22 -0.91
C ILE A 109 14.98 7.81 0.33
N PRO A 110 14.40 6.99 1.22
CA PRO A 110 13.78 7.48 2.43
C PRO A 110 14.76 8.26 3.31
N CYS A 111 14.36 9.46 3.71
CA CYS A 111 15.05 10.25 4.70
C CYS A 111 14.91 9.63 6.08
N LYS A 112 15.99 9.65 6.88
CA LYS A 112 15.90 9.26 8.29
C LYS A 112 15.25 10.39 9.08
N CYS A 113 14.02 10.20 9.54
CA CYS A 113 13.30 11.14 10.41
C CYS A 113 12.81 10.43 11.66
N GLY A 114 13.74 9.87 12.44
CA GLY A 114 13.41 9.02 13.59
C GLY A 114 12.72 7.72 13.17
N ALA A 115 11.51 7.47 13.64
CA ALA A 115 10.72 6.28 13.33
C ALA A 115 9.80 6.42 12.10
N SER A 116 9.64 7.64 11.55
CA SER A 116 8.80 7.86 10.37
C SER A 116 9.35 7.14 9.15
N ILE A 117 8.42 6.71 8.29
CA ILE A 117 8.72 6.02 7.03
C ILE A 117 8.37 6.90 5.85
N ASN A 118 8.96 6.61 4.69
CA ASN A 118 8.66 7.27 3.41
C ASN A 118 8.75 8.81 3.42
N CYS A 119 9.52 9.39 4.33
CA CYS A 119 9.79 10.83 4.29
C CYS A 119 10.78 11.15 3.16
N ALA A 120 10.47 12.16 2.35
CA ALA A 120 11.46 12.84 1.51
C ALA A 120 12.24 13.87 2.34
N THR A 121 11.63 14.59 3.26
CA THR A 121 12.35 15.50 4.17
C THR A 121 11.74 15.42 5.57
N CYS A 122 12.50 15.79 6.59
CA CYS A 122 12.00 15.82 7.97
C CYS A 122 11.35 17.16 8.31
N GLY A 123 10.45 17.13 9.29
CA GLY A 123 9.94 18.35 9.93
C GLY A 123 11.05 19.21 10.54
N ALA A 124 10.73 20.46 10.91
CA ALA A 124 11.70 21.45 11.36
C ALA A 124 12.59 21.00 12.54
N ALA A 125 12.08 20.14 13.43
CA ALA A 125 12.85 19.59 14.56
C ALA A 125 13.59 18.28 14.22
N GLN A 126 13.42 17.73 13.02
CA GLN A 126 13.98 16.44 12.60
C GLN A 126 13.63 15.26 13.55
N THR A 127 12.52 15.37 14.29
CA THR A 127 12.05 14.37 15.25
C THR A 127 10.79 13.69 14.74
N ASN A 128 10.85 12.37 14.47
CA ASN A 128 9.71 11.45 14.25
C ASN A 128 8.58 11.93 13.32
N ASN A 129 8.82 12.93 12.48
CA ASN A 129 7.84 13.56 11.60
C ASN A 129 8.48 13.88 10.25
N CYS A 130 7.71 13.69 9.18
CA CYS A 130 8.06 14.14 7.83
C CYS A 130 7.58 15.58 7.59
N ALA A 131 8.31 16.34 6.77
CA ALA A 131 7.81 17.58 6.16
C ALA A 131 7.25 17.32 4.75
N LEU A 132 7.95 16.48 3.99
CA LEU A 132 7.53 16.03 2.66
C LEU A 132 7.63 14.52 2.60
N CYS A 133 6.73 13.90 1.82
CA CYS A 133 6.72 12.47 1.56
C CYS A 133 7.42 12.14 0.24
N LEU A 134 7.94 10.91 0.14
CA LEU A 134 8.39 10.36 -1.14
C LEU A 134 7.22 10.29 -2.14
N GLU A 135 7.54 10.27 -3.44
CA GLU A 135 6.52 10.13 -4.49
C GLU A 135 5.62 8.92 -4.22
N GLY A 136 4.31 9.12 -4.36
CA GLY A 136 3.30 8.09 -4.14
C GLY A 136 2.74 8.03 -2.73
N TYR A 137 3.32 8.77 -1.78
CA TYR A 137 2.84 8.90 -0.42
C TYR A 137 2.33 10.32 -0.15
N LYS A 138 1.39 10.46 0.78
CA LYS A 138 0.87 11.77 1.23
C LYS A 138 1.09 11.95 2.72
N LEU A 139 1.23 13.21 3.12
CA LEU A 139 1.35 13.60 4.52
C LEU A 139 -0.02 13.45 5.18
N ASP A 140 -0.08 12.69 6.26
CA ASP A 140 -1.28 12.56 7.08
C ASP A 140 -1.33 13.63 8.20
N SER A 141 -2.40 13.61 9.00
CA SER A 141 -2.59 14.57 10.11
C SER A 141 -1.53 14.50 11.19
N GLU A 142 -0.80 13.39 11.27
CA GLU A 142 0.25 13.12 12.26
C GLU A 142 1.64 13.45 11.69
N SER A 143 1.70 14.05 10.49
CA SER A 143 2.94 14.32 9.77
C SER A 143 3.74 13.05 9.43
N SER A 144 3.05 11.95 9.19
CA SER A 144 3.61 10.68 8.69
C SER A 144 3.26 10.48 7.21
N CYS A 145 4.00 9.59 6.54
CA CYS A 145 3.85 9.25 5.12
C CYS A 145 3.44 7.78 4.97
N SER A 146 2.43 7.38 5.75
CA SER A 146 1.88 6.01 5.79
C SER A 146 0.81 5.76 4.73
N GLU A 147 0.19 6.82 4.22
CA GLU A 147 -0.93 6.73 3.28
C GLU A 147 -0.48 7.01 1.85
N CYS A 148 -1.15 6.37 0.90
CA CYS A 148 -0.90 6.59 -0.52
C CYS A 148 -1.51 7.92 -1.00
N ALA A 149 -0.77 8.62 -1.84
CA ALA A 149 -1.24 9.81 -2.54
C ALA A 149 -2.32 9.46 -3.56
N ASN A 150 -3.09 10.47 -3.99
CA ASN A 150 -4.07 10.29 -5.06
C ASN A 150 -3.40 9.76 -6.35
N GLY A 151 -4.03 8.77 -6.97
CA GLY A 151 -3.46 8.08 -8.14
C GLY A 151 -2.47 6.98 -7.78
N TYR A 152 -2.37 6.60 -6.50
CA TYR A 152 -1.64 5.45 -6.01
C TYR A 152 -2.55 4.59 -5.13
N PHE A 153 -2.29 3.29 -5.09
CA PHE A 153 -3.00 2.34 -4.24
C PHE A 153 -2.01 1.59 -3.35
N LYS A 154 -2.50 1.05 -2.25
CA LYS A 154 -1.69 0.29 -1.30
C LYS A 154 -1.53 -1.14 -1.78
N ASP A 155 -0.29 -1.54 -2.04
CA ASP A 155 0.10 -2.92 -2.31
C ASP A 155 1.09 -3.39 -1.24
N GLY A 156 0.58 -4.17 -0.28
CA GLY A 156 1.30 -4.51 0.95
C GLY A 156 1.69 -3.26 1.76
N ALA A 157 2.99 -3.02 1.90
CA ALA A 157 3.56 -1.86 2.60
C ALA A 157 3.94 -0.70 1.66
N THR A 158 3.74 -0.87 0.35
CA THR A 158 4.16 0.12 -0.66
C THR A 158 2.97 0.78 -1.34
N CYS A 159 3.17 1.99 -1.84
CA CYS A 159 2.20 2.67 -2.68
C CYS A 159 2.57 2.52 -4.15
N GLN A 160 1.70 1.85 -4.91
CA GLN A 160 1.90 1.57 -6.32
C GLN A 160 1.06 2.53 -7.17
N LYS A 161 1.64 3.04 -8.25
CA LYS A 161 0.98 4.02 -9.11
C LYS A 161 -0.15 3.36 -9.91
N CYS A 162 -1.30 4.02 -9.99
CA CYS A 162 -2.36 3.61 -10.90
C CYS A 162 -1.91 3.74 -12.36
N SER A 163 -2.49 2.94 -13.24
CA SER A 163 -2.22 2.97 -14.67
C SER A 163 -2.55 4.34 -15.28
N THR A 164 -1.91 4.65 -16.40
CA THR A 164 -1.88 5.99 -17.00
C THR A 164 -3.23 6.69 -17.14
N ASN A 165 -4.33 5.97 -17.41
CA ASN A 165 -5.66 6.57 -17.61
C ASN A 165 -6.56 6.50 -16.36
N CYS A 166 -6.18 5.72 -15.35
CA CYS A 166 -6.86 5.72 -14.06
C CYS A 166 -6.56 7.03 -13.32
N LYS A 167 -7.60 7.64 -12.75
CA LYS A 167 -7.43 8.73 -11.78
C LYS A 167 -7.28 8.17 -10.36
N THR A 168 -8.06 7.17 -10.01
CA THR A 168 -7.94 6.40 -8.75
C THR A 168 -8.00 4.91 -9.05
N CYS A 169 -7.41 4.12 -8.17
CA CYS A 169 -7.45 2.66 -8.17
C CYS A 169 -7.27 2.18 -6.73
N SER A 170 -7.91 1.06 -6.37
CA SER A 170 -7.91 0.55 -4.99
C SER A 170 -7.48 -0.92 -4.88
N LYS A 171 -7.70 -1.70 -5.94
CA LYS A 171 -7.43 -3.15 -5.97
C LYS A 171 -6.14 -3.51 -6.69
N SER A 172 -5.83 -2.81 -7.78
CA SER A 172 -4.62 -3.03 -8.56
C SER A 172 -4.30 -1.78 -9.38
N ALA A 173 -3.10 -1.70 -9.95
CA ALA A 173 -2.72 -0.60 -10.83
C ALA A 173 -3.63 -0.50 -12.07
N THR A 174 -4.22 -1.60 -12.54
CA THR A 174 -4.97 -1.67 -13.81
C THR A 174 -6.48 -1.65 -13.65
N LEU A 175 -6.98 -1.91 -12.44
CA LEU A 175 -8.40 -1.82 -12.10
C LEU A 175 -8.69 -0.42 -11.55
N CYS A 176 -9.22 0.45 -12.40
CA CYS A 176 -9.51 1.83 -12.05
C CYS A 176 -10.83 1.94 -11.28
N ASP A 177 -10.85 2.74 -10.21
CA ASP A 177 -12.09 3.14 -9.54
C ASP A 177 -12.70 4.39 -10.22
N SER A 178 -11.83 5.25 -10.79
CA SER A 178 -12.23 6.41 -11.58
C SER A 178 -11.23 6.74 -12.68
N CYS A 179 -11.66 7.52 -13.66
CA CYS A 179 -10.85 7.86 -14.85
C CYS A 179 -10.41 9.32 -14.85
N LYS A 180 -9.27 9.58 -15.52
CA LYS A 180 -8.82 10.94 -15.82
C LYS A 180 -9.78 11.63 -16.78
N VAL A 181 -9.71 12.96 -16.85
CA VAL A 181 -10.48 13.76 -17.82
C VAL A 181 -10.21 13.25 -19.24
N GLN A 182 -11.22 13.25 -20.11
CA GLN A 182 -11.21 12.67 -21.46
C GLN A 182 -11.29 11.14 -21.51
N PHE A 183 -11.47 10.49 -20.36
CA PHE A 183 -11.67 9.05 -20.26
C PHE A 183 -12.91 8.73 -19.45
N GLU A 184 -13.58 7.64 -19.78
CA GLU A 184 -14.71 7.12 -19.00
C GLU A 184 -14.47 5.69 -18.54
N LEU A 185 -15.11 5.35 -17.42
CA LEU A 185 -15.00 4.06 -16.77
C LEU A 185 -15.91 3.04 -17.46
N THR A 186 -15.35 1.87 -17.77
CA THR A 186 -16.08 0.75 -18.35
C THR A 186 -16.53 -0.24 -17.30
N ILE A 187 -17.46 -1.13 -17.66
CA ILE A 187 -17.88 -2.27 -16.82
C ILE A 187 -16.73 -3.24 -16.47
N TYR A 188 -15.56 -3.12 -17.12
CA TYR A 188 -14.37 -3.94 -16.86
C TYR A 188 -13.36 -3.26 -15.92
N GLN A 189 -13.74 -2.19 -15.22
CA GLN A 189 -12.84 -1.38 -14.38
C GLN A 189 -11.63 -0.84 -15.14
N SER A 190 -11.83 -0.50 -16.42
CA SER A 190 -10.79 0.11 -17.27
C SER A 190 -11.27 1.44 -17.80
N CYS A 191 -10.32 2.34 -18.09
CA CYS A 191 -10.58 3.65 -18.65
C CYS A 191 -10.33 3.66 -20.16
N GLN A 192 -11.38 3.97 -20.93
CA GLN A 192 -11.29 4.19 -22.39
C GLN A 192 -11.45 5.67 -22.72
N ALA A 193 -11.02 6.08 -23.92
CA ALA A 193 -11.29 7.43 -24.42
C ALA A 193 -12.80 7.71 -24.40
N ASP A 194 -13.18 8.88 -23.90
CA ASP A 194 -14.56 9.34 -23.91
C ASP A 194 -15.01 9.79 -25.31
N CYS A 195 -16.31 9.96 -25.47
CA CYS A 195 -16.88 10.52 -26.69
C CYS A 195 -16.92 12.05 -26.54
N SER A 196 -15.80 12.71 -26.86
CA SER A 196 -15.59 14.14 -26.57
C SER A 196 -16.56 15.10 -27.29
N GLY A 197 -17.28 14.63 -28.31
CA GLY A 197 -18.37 15.36 -28.97
C GLY A 197 -19.74 15.23 -28.28
N GLY A 198 -19.79 14.54 -27.14
CA GLY A 198 -21.03 14.15 -26.46
C GLY A 198 -21.71 12.95 -27.12
N LEU A 199 -22.65 12.37 -26.38
CA LEU A 199 -23.52 11.29 -26.85
C LEU A 199 -24.91 11.86 -27.10
N LYS A 200 -25.57 11.41 -28.18
CA LYS A 200 -27.01 11.63 -28.34
C LYS A 200 -27.76 10.66 -27.43
N GLN A 201 -29.00 11.00 -27.11
CA GLN A 201 -29.90 10.10 -26.39
C GLN A 201 -29.99 8.73 -27.10
N GLY A 202 -29.93 7.65 -26.33
CA GLY A 202 -29.90 6.29 -26.87
C GLY A 202 -28.56 5.86 -27.47
N GLN A 203 -27.48 6.60 -27.21
CA GLN A 203 -26.11 6.20 -27.56
C GLN A 203 -25.26 5.90 -26.33
N ALA A 204 -24.29 5.01 -26.49
CA ALA A 204 -23.22 4.73 -25.53
C ALA A 204 -21.86 4.93 -26.22
N CYS A 205 -20.79 5.07 -25.45
CA CYS A 205 -19.46 5.26 -26.00
C CYS A 205 -18.62 3.97 -25.94
N VAL A 206 -17.94 3.65 -27.02
CA VAL A 206 -16.98 2.54 -27.06
C VAL A 206 -15.76 2.99 -27.84
N ASN A 207 -14.59 2.99 -27.17
CA ASN A 207 -13.32 3.44 -27.71
C ASN A 207 -13.42 4.83 -28.39
N GLY A 208 -14.02 5.81 -27.70
CA GLY A 208 -14.22 7.17 -28.20
C GLY A 208 -15.23 7.30 -29.36
N SER A 209 -15.93 6.24 -29.73
CA SER A 209 -16.92 6.23 -30.81
C SER A 209 -18.33 5.96 -30.29
N PRO A 210 -19.34 6.76 -30.68
CA PRO A 210 -20.73 6.50 -30.32
C PRO A 210 -21.26 5.23 -30.99
N ILE A 211 -21.96 4.41 -30.22
CA ILE A 211 -22.72 3.25 -30.70
C ILE A 211 -24.16 3.33 -30.20
N SER A 212 -25.08 2.63 -30.85
CA SER A 212 -26.45 2.50 -30.35
C SER A 212 -26.47 1.70 -29.04
N CYS A 213 -27.32 2.12 -28.10
CA CYS A 213 -27.54 1.39 -26.86
C CYS A 213 -28.16 0.01 -27.08
N GLY A 214 -27.98 -0.88 -26.10
CA GLY A 214 -28.37 -2.29 -26.17
C GLY A 214 -27.46 -3.16 -27.05
N SER A 215 -26.41 -2.58 -27.65
CA SER A 215 -25.44 -3.33 -28.45
C SER A 215 -24.64 -4.31 -27.59
N ALA A 216 -24.31 -5.48 -28.13
CA ALA A 216 -23.45 -6.47 -27.47
C ALA A 216 -22.04 -5.95 -27.15
N LYS A 217 -21.61 -4.84 -27.79
CA LYS A 217 -20.31 -4.19 -27.52
C LYS A 217 -20.41 -3.07 -26.48
N GLN A 218 -21.60 -2.74 -25.98
CA GLN A 218 -21.79 -1.67 -25.02
C GLN A 218 -21.17 -2.05 -23.68
N ILE A 219 -20.23 -1.23 -23.24
CA ILE A 219 -19.47 -1.44 -22.00
C ILE A 219 -19.52 -0.22 -21.08
N THR A 220 -20.26 0.82 -21.46
CA THR A 220 -20.46 2.05 -20.69
C THR A 220 -21.93 2.47 -20.70
N SER A 221 -22.29 3.44 -19.85
CA SER A 221 -23.68 3.83 -19.65
C SER A 221 -24.27 4.40 -20.94
N CYS A 222 -25.48 3.94 -21.27
CA CYS A 222 -26.31 4.60 -22.26
C CYS A 222 -26.65 6.02 -21.80
N ALA A 223 -26.65 6.97 -22.73
CA ALA A 223 -27.16 8.31 -22.52
C ALA A 223 -28.70 8.27 -22.49
N CYS A 224 -29.25 8.27 -21.28
CA CYS A 224 -30.68 8.38 -20.97
C CYS A 224 -30.91 9.58 -20.04
N ASP A 225 -30.77 10.78 -20.60
CA ASP A 225 -30.71 12.04 -19.85
C ASP A 225 -29.58 12.02 -18.79
N PHE A 226 -29.91 12.15 -17.50
CA PHE A 226 -28.93 12.11 -16.41
C PHE A 226 -28.79 10.72 -15.77
N THR A 227 -29.61 9.75 -16.18
CA THR A 227 -29.61 8.41 -15.56
C THR A 227 -28.33 7.65 -15.94
N LYS A 228 -27.76 6.95 -14.96
CA LYS A 228 -26.49 6.22 -15.09
C LYS A 228 -26.72 4.71 -15.11
N ASN A 229 -25.70 4.00 -15.58
CA ASN A 229 -25.61 2.55 -15.61
C ASN A 229 -26.69 1.86 -16.45
N CYS A 230 -27.34 2.60 -17.36
CA CYS A 230 -28.32 2.03 -18.28
C CYS A 230 -27.63 1.24 -19.39
N LEU A 231 -28.14 0.06 -19.72
CA LEU A 231 -27.83 -0.63 -20.97
C LEU A 231 -28.72 -0.10 -22.11
N SER A 232 -29.99 0.20 -21.83
CA SER A 232 -30.92 0.81 -22.79
C SER A 232 -31.84 1.81 -22.10
N CYS A 233 -32.42 2.74 -22.87
CA CYS A 233 -33.36 3.74 -22.37
C CYS A 233 -34.81 3.31 -22.58
N ASP A 234 -35.68 3.83 -21.72
CA ASP A 234 -37.13 3.82 -21.91
C ASP A 234 -37.55 4.61 -23.16
N GLU A 235 -38.84 4.53 -23.52
CA GLU A 235 -39.39 5.22 -24.70
C GLU A 235 -39.22 6.75 -24.64
N THR A 236 -39.08 7.32 -23.43
CA THR A 236 -38.88 8.76 -23.24
C THR A 236 -37.41 9.20 -23.30
N ASN A 237 -36.47 8.25 -23.37
CA ASN A 237 -35.02 8.45 -23.25
C ASN A 237 -34.58 9.18 -21.97
N LYS A 238 -35.34 9.03 -20.88
CA LYS A 238 -35.04 9.71 -19.60
C LYS A 238 -34.71 8.74 -18.47
N LYS A 239 -35.05 7.46 -18.64
CA LYS A 239 -34.88 6.41 -17.62
C LYS A 239 -34.27 5.16 -18.24
N CYS A 240 -33.78 4.25 -17.40
CA CYS A 240 -33.30 2.97 -17.90
C CYS A 240 -34.47 2.02 -18.15
N SER A 241 -34.50 1.38 -19.31
CA SER A 241 -35.33 0.18 -19.55
C SER A 241 -34.59 -1.11 -19.19
N SER A 242 -33.25 -1.10 -19.22
CA SER A 242 -32.41 -2.18 -18.73
C SER A 242 -31.06 -1.64 -18.22
N CYS A 243 -30.37 -2.42 -17.39
CA CYS A 243 -29.11 -2.03 -16.76
C CYS A 243 -27.90 -2.73 -17.38
N LEU A 244 -26.73 -2.08 -17.25
CA LEU A 244 -25.45 -2.76 -17.45
C LEU A 244 -25.33 -3.97 -16.52
N ALA A 245 -24.58 -4.99 -16.93
CA ALA A 245 -24.65 -6.34 -16.34
C ALA A 245 -24.38 -6.42 -14.83
N SER A 246 -23.61 -5.48 -14.25
CA SER A 246 -23.30 -5.43 -12.82
C SER A 246 -24.36 -4.71 -11.96
N TYR A 247 -25.43 -4.20 -12.57
CA TYR A 247 -26.47 -3.42 -11.90
C TYR A 247 -27.85 -4.06 -12.03
N MET A 248 -28.66 -3.85 -11.00
CA MET A 248 -30.05 -4.30 -10.93
C MET A 248 -31.01 -3.18 -11.34
N LEU A 249 -32.06 -3.54 -12.07
CA LEU A 249 -33.12 -2.62 -12.48
C LEU A 249 -34.22 -2.55 -11.41
N GLU A 250 -34.35 -1.39 -10.78
CA GLU A 250 -35.43 -1.11 -9.83
C GLU A 250 -36.06 0.24 -10.15
N GLY A 251 -37.38 0.29 -10.35
CA GLY A 251 -38.08 1.55 -10.62
C GLY A 251 -37.55 2.33 -11.84
N GLN A 252 -37.01 1.65 -12.86
CA GLN A 252 -36.36 2.23 -14.04
C GLN A 252 -35.04 2.97 -13.75
N GLN A 253 -34.35 2.57 -12.66
CA GLN A 253 -33.03 3.05 -12.27
C GLN A 253 -32.06 1.88 -12.07
N CYS A 254 -30.77 2.14 -12.24
CA CYS A 254 -29.68 1.16 -12.14
C CYS A 254 -28.66 1.60 -11.08
N SER A 255 -29.07 1.62 -9.82
CA SER A 255 -28.27 2.12 -8.69
C SER A 255 -27.75 1.04 -7.75
N GLN A 256 -28.36 -0.15 -7.77
CA GLN A 256 -28.00 -1.28 -6.91
C GLN A 256 -27.14 -2.28 -7.66
N CYS A 257 -26.16 -2.87 -6.98
CA CYS A 257 -25.35 -3.94 -7.53
C CYS A 257 -26.14 -5.25 -7.55
N VAL A 258 -25.86 -6.12 -8.51
CA VAL A 258 -26.29 -7.53 -8.44
C VAL A 258 -25.51 -8.26 -7.35
N GLU A 259 -26.03 -9.39 -6.86
CA GLU A 259 -25.49 -10.14 -5.71
C GLU A 259 -23.99 -10.50 -5.82
N ASN A 260 -23.49 -10.74 -7.04
CA ASN A 260 -22.10 -11.12 -7.29
C ASN A 260 -21.19 -9.96 -7.76
N ALA A 261 -21.69 -8.72 -7.72
CA ALA A 261 -20.91 -7.55 -8.04
C ALA A 261 -20.43 -6.87 -6.76
N GLU A 262 -19.16 -6.48 -6.74
CA GLU A 262 -18.56 -5.67 -5.69
C GLU A 262 -18.87 -4.19 -5.95
N LYS A 263 -19.30 -3.49 -4.90
CA LYS A 263 -19.46 -2.03 -4.93
C LYS A 263 -18.12 -1.37 -4.60
N ILE A 264 -17.58 -0.59 -5.54
CA ILE A 264 -16.39 0.24 -5.36
C ILE A 264 -16.83 1.69 -5.55
N GLU A 265 -16.72 2.48 -4.48
CA GLU A 265 -17.33 3.81 -4.40
C GLU A 265 -18.82 3.75 -4.80
N ASP A 266 -19.20 4.40 -5.90
CA ASP A 266 -20.57 4.43 -6.41
C ASP A 266 -20.82 3.49 -7.60
N SER A 267 -19.82 2.67 -7.96
CA SER A 267 -19.89 1.78 -9.12
C SER A 267 -19.91 0.30 -8.74
N CYS A 268 -20.58 -0.52 -9.54
CA CYS A 268 -20.68 -1.97 -9.36
C CYS A 268 -19.84 -2.70 -10.41
N PHE A 269 -18.99 -3.63 -9.96
CA PHE A 269 -18.13 -4.41 -10.85
C PHE A 269 -18.12 -5.88 -10.48
N PHE A 270 -18.04 -6.75 -11.48
CA PHE A 270 -17.72 -8.14 -11.21
C PHE A 270 -16.25 -8.25 -10.75
N PRO A 271 -15.95 -9.10 -9.75
CA PRO A 271 -14.58 -9.40 -9.37
C PRO A 271 -13.79 -9.86 -10.60
N ALA A 272 -12.56 -9.36 -10.76
CA ALA A 272 -11.66 -9.88 -11.77
C ALA A 272 -11.50 -11.40 -11.55
N PRO A 273 -11.59 -12.24 -12.59
CA PRO A 273 -11.37 -13.67 -12.42
C PRO A 273 -9.99 -13.87 -11.77
N LEU A 274 -9.94 -14.60 -10.65
CA LEU A 274 -8.67 -14.97 -10.03
C LEU A 274 -7.79 -15.62 -11.10
N GLY A 275 -6.55 -15.14 -11.19
CA GLY A 275 -5.72 -15.19 -12.38
C GLY A 275 -5.70 -16.52 -13.13
N THR A 276 -5.81 -16.42 -14.46
CA THR A 276 -4.96 -17.19 -15.36
C THR A 276 -4.47 -16.26 -16.45
N ASN A 277 -3.18 -16.33 -16.77
CA ASN A 277 -2.60 -15.72 -17.95
C ASN A 277 -3.39 -16.18 -19.18
N LEU A 278 -4.31 -15.36 -19.67
CA LEU A 278 -5.14 -15.72 -20.81
C LEU A 278 -4.94 -14.71 -21.93
N SER A 279 -4.23 -15.21 -22.94
CA SER A 279 -4.08 -14.64 -24.27
C SER A 279 -5.42 -14.11 -24.80
N SER A 280 -5.32 -13.06 -25.62
CA SER A 280 -6.34 -12.15 -26.17
C SER A 280 -7.53 -12.79 -26.90
N GLY A 281 -7.72 -14.11 -26.84
CA GLY A 281 -8.79 -14.87 -27.49
C GLY A 281 -9.86 -15.45 -26.57
N ALA A 282 -9.72 -15.40 -25.23
CA ALA A 282 -10.63 -16.12 -24.33
C ALA A 282 -11.84 -15.32 -23.80
N ILE A 283 -11.86 -13.99 -23.99
CA ILE A 283 -12.92 -13.12 -23.47
C ILE A 283 -14.27 -13.39 -24.18
N ALA A 284 -14.25 -13.87 -25.42
CA ALA A 284 -15.46 -14.17 -26.19
C ALA A 284 -16.21 -15.43 -25.72
N GLY A 285 -15.56 -16.35 -25.00
CA GLY A 285 -16.17 -17.63 -24.58
C GLY A 285 -16.98 -17.56 -23.28
N ILE A 286 -16.55 -16.70 -22.33
CA ILE A 286 -17.08 -16.73 -20.96
C ILE A 286 -18.39 -15.93 -20.83
N VAL A 287 -18.53 -14.84 -21.60
CA VAL A 287 -19.79 -14.05 -21.62
C VAL A 287 -20.96 -14.90 -22.14
N VAL A 288 -20.71 -15.81 -23.09
CA VAL A 288 -21.75 -16.71 -23.62
C VAL A 288 -22.20 -17.74 -22.58
N ALA A 289 -21.29 -18.25 -21.75
CA ALA A 289 -21.64 -19.26 -20.74
C ALA A 289 -22.54 -18.71 -19.62
N VAL A 290 -22.29 -17.48 -19.15
CA VAL A 290 -23.13 -16.84 -18.12
C VAL A 290 -24.51 -16.47 -18.67
N LEU A 291 -24.60 -16.04 -19.93
CA LEU A 291 -25.89 -15.76 -20.59
C LEU A 291 -26.74 -17.02 -20.82
N VAL A 292 -26.13 -18.18 -21.10
CA VAL A 292 -26.86 -19.45 -21.29
C VAL A 292 -27.44 -19.98 -19.97
N VAL A 293 -26.74 -19.81 -18.84
CA VAL A 293 -27.25 -20.23 -17.53
C VAL A 293 -28.45 -19.38 -17.08
N LEU A 294 -28.43 -18.07 -17.34
CA LEU A 294 -29.54 -17.17 -17.03
C LEU A 294 -30.76 -17.39 -17.96
N GLY A 295 -30.54 -17.76 -19.23
CA GLY A 295 -31.62 -18.10 -20.18
C GLY A 295 -32.37 -19.40 -19.85
N ALA A 296 -31.70 -20.38 -19.25
CA ALA A 296 -32.31 -21.66 -18.89
C ALA A 296 -33.27 -21.56 -17.69
N LEU A 297 -33.00 -20.67 -16.74
CA LEU A 297 -33.86 -20.46 -15.56
C LEU A 297 -35.10 -19.62 -15.90
N GLY A 298 -35.01 -18.66 -16.82
CA GLY A 298 -36.14 -17.85 -17.26
C GLY A 298 -37.11 -18.57 -18.22
N GLY A 299 -36.58 -19.38 -19.15
CA GLY A 299 -37.39 -20.09 -20.15
C GLY A 299 -38.18 -21.29 -19.59
N GLY A 300 -37.63 -21.98 -18.59
CA GLY A 300 -38.27 -23.15 -17.97
C GLY A 300 -39.54 -22.81 -17.20
N LEU A 301 -39.56 -21.68 -16.49
CA LEU A 301 -40.72 -21.23 -15.72
C LEU A 301 -41.88 -20.82 -16.64
N ALA A 302 -41.58 -20.15 -17.76
CA ALA A 302 -42.59 -19.74 -18.74
C ALA A 302 -43.26 -20.95 -19.42
N PHE A 303 -42.50 -21.99 -19.77
CA PHE A 303 -43.05 -23.20 -20.38
C PHE A 303 -43.91 -24.02 -19.39
N TYR A 304 -43.53 -24.03 -18.10
CA TYR A 304 -44.28 -24.75 -17.06
C TYR A 304 -45.63 -24.07 -16.77
N LEU A 305 -45.70 -22.74 -16.75
CA LEU A 305 -46.94 -22.00 -16.49
C LEU A 305 -47.94 -22.05 -17.67
N ILE A 306 -47.46 -22.03 -18.92
CA ILE A 306 -48.31 -22.14 -20.12
C ILE A 306 -48.94 -23.54 -20.23
N LYS A 307 -48.27 -24.60 -19.75
CA LYS A 307 -48.82 -25.96 -19.78
C LYS A 307 -49.92 -26.19 -18.73
N ARG A 308 -49.95 -25.41 -17.65
CA ARG A 308 -50.95 -25.52 -16.58
C ARG A 308 -52.25 -24.78 -16.89
N SER A 309 -52.25 -23.81 -17.82
CA SER A 309 -53.45 -23.08 -18.24
C SER A 309 -54.28 -23.79 -19.34
N LYS A 310 -53.91 -25.02 -19.73
CA LYS A 310 -54.63 -25.84 -20.71
C LYS A 310 -55.13 -27.18 -20.16
N LYS A 311 -55.36 -27.28 -18.84
CA LYS A 311 -56.11 -28.37 -18.21
C LYS A 311 -57.19 -27.80 -17.31
#